data_AF-A0A249E3R0-F1
#
_entry.id   AF-A0A249E3R0-F1
#
_cell.length_a   1.000
_cell.length_b   1.000
_cell.length_c   1.000
_cell.angle_alpha   90.00
_cell.angle_beta   90.00
_cell.angle_gamma   90.00
#
_symmetry.space_group_name_H-M   'P 1'
#
loop_
_entity.id
_entity.type
_entity.pdbx_description
1 polymer ?
#
loop_
_entity_poly.entity_id
_entity_poly.type
_entity_poly.pdbx_seq_one_letter_code
_entity_poly.pdbx_strand_id
1 'polypeptide(L)'
;MHITQAPNRHRFPASIISHTVWLYHRFNNSYRDVQEQMAYRGIILSHETVRFWCYKFVVYFQDVISKRERKPTDKWHLDEMNIKIKGEVFILWRAVDSEGHELEVLLQKRRNKKSAIRFLSRLLGHYPCPRVIVTDKLKSYIKPVRYMCPRTKHRTDKRLNNRIENAHQPTRRKEKILIKFKHPNSAQCTLSLMGKVRNIFAVNVGRYTKTASEQRIAFASAKYIWDEATQRLLAV
;
A
#
# COMPACT_ATOMS: atom_id res chain seq x y z
N MET A 1 -3.46 -10.11 21.26
CA MET A 1 -4.29 -11.34 21.26
C MET A 1 -3.49 -12.49 20.66
N HIS A 2 -3.39 -13.64 21.34
CA HIS A 2 -2.88 -14.87 20.72
C HIS A 2 -4.05 -15.59 20.04
N ILE A 3 -4.27 -15.30 18.75
CA ILE A 3 -5.28 -15.99 17.95
C ILE A 3 -4.71 -17.35 17.56
N THR A 4 -5.09 -18.40 18.30
CA THR A 4 -4.58 -19.77 18.15
C THR A 4 -5.40 -20.60 17.15
N GLN A 5 -6.63 -20.18 16.85
CA GLN A 5 -7.49 -20.85 15.89
C GLN A 5 -6.98 -20.66 14.44
N ALA A 6 -7.07 -21.72 13.65
CA ALA A 6 -6.76 -21.69 12.22
C ALA A 6 -8.03 -21.31 11.42
N PRO A 7 -7.90 -20.49 10.36
CA PRO A 7 -8.94 -20.30 9.35
C PRO A 7 -9.37 -21.62 8.71
N ASN A 8 -10.56 -21.65 8.12
CA ASN A 8 -11.13 -22.88 7.60
C ASN A 8 -10.24 -23.47 6.48
N ARG A 9 -9.96 -24.77 6.54
CA ARG A 9 -9.04 -25.48 5.60
C ARG A 9 -7.58 -24.97 5.62
N HIS A 10 -7.09 -24.42 6.73
CA HIS A 10 -5.67 -24.09 6.90
C HIS A 10 -5.08 -24.81 8.12
N ARG A 11 -3.83 -25.24 7.98
CA ARG A 11 -3.08 -25.91 9.06
C ARG A 11 -2.61 -24.94 10.14
N PHE A 12 -2.29 -23.70 9.77
CA PHE A 12 -1.63 -22.76 10.66
C PHE A 12 -2.63 -21.79 11.32
N PRO A 13 -2.41 -21.42 12.60
CA PRO A 13 -3.20 -20.40 13.27
C PRO A 13 -3.25 -19.08 12.50
N ALA A 14 -4.36 -18.35 12.61
CA ALA A 14 -4.52 -17.05 11.96
C ALA A 14 -3.43 -16.06 12.37
N SER A 15 -2.92 -16.14 13.61
CA SER A 15 -1.79 -15.33 14.08
C SER A 15 -0.49 -15.57 13.29
N ILE A 16 -0.20 -16.82 12.92
CA ILE A 16 0.98 -17.17 12.10
C ILE A 16 0.80 -16.65 10.68
N ILE A 17 -0.36 -16.92 10.07
CA ILE A 17 -0.70 -16.44 8.72
C ILE A 17 -0.59 -14.91 8.67
N SER A 18 -1.22 -14.23 9.64
CA SER A 18 -1.21 -12.78 9.75
C SER A 18 0.19 -12.22 9.92
N HIS A 19 1.02 -12.83 10.77
CA HIS A 19 2.41 -12.41 10.94
C HIS A 19 3.22 -12.56 9.65
N THR A 20 3.05 -13.67 8.93
CA THR A 20 3.68 -13.91 7.62
C THR A 20 3.27 -12.84 6.59
N VAL A 21 1.98 -12.53 6.49
CA VAL A 21 1.46 -11.47 5.60
C VAL A 21 2.01 -10.10 6.02
N TRP A 22 2.04 -9.82 7.32
CA TRP A 22 2.59 -8.57 7.85
C TRP A 22 4.06 -8.40 7.47
N LEU A 23 4.90 -9.42 7.70
CA LEU A 23 6.32 -9.39 7.36
C LEU A 23 6.54 -9.07 5.88
N TYR A 24 5.78 -9.72 5.00
CA TYR A 24 5.92 -9.52 3.56
C TYR A 24 5.47 -8.11 3.11
N HIS A 25 4.34 -7.59 3.61
CA HIS A 25 3.82 -6.30 3.14
C HIS A 25 4.41 -5.09 3.89
N ARG A 26 4.93 -5.27 5.11
CA ARG A 26 5.52 -4.19 5.90
C ARG A 26 6.98 -3.91 5.57
N PHE A 27 7.75 -4.97 5.31
CA PHE A 27 9.19 -4.92 5.09
C PHE A 27 9.54 -5.26 3.64
N ASN A 28 10.80 -5.08 3.28
CA ASN A 28 11.24 -5.36 1.92
C ASN A 28 11.55 -6.85 1.65
N ASN A 29 11.08 -7.76 2.50
CA ASN A 29 11.35 -9.19 2.44
C ASN A 29 10.84 -9.84 1.13
N SER A 30 11.61 -10.76 0.56
CA SER A 30 11.13 -11.73 -0.41
C SER A 30 10.26 -12.80 0.27
N TYR A 31 9.54 -13.62 -0.52
CA TYR A 31 8.80 -14.75 0.06
C TYR A 31 9.74 -15.78 0.71
N ARG A 32 10.98 -15.91 0.20
CA ARG A 32 12.00 -16.79 0.76
C ARG A 32 12.55 -16.25 2.07
N ASP A 33 12.79 -14.94 2.15
CA ASP A 33 13.24 -14.29 3.39
C ASP A 33 12.20 -14.47 4.50
N VAL A 34 10.90 -14.38 4.17
CA VAL A 34 9.83 -14.65 5.14
C VAL A 34 9.81 -16.12 5.53
N GLN A 35 9.93 -17.06 4.57
CA GLN A 35 10.06 -18.49 4.88
C GLN A 35 11.21 -18.74 5.88
N GLU A 36 12.40 -18.18 5.63
CA GLU A 36 13.57 -18.33 6.50
C GLU A 36 13.34 -17.73 7.90
N GLN A 37 12.74 -16.54 7.97
CA GLN A 37 12.40 -15.90 9.25
C GLN A 37 11.39 -16.73 10.06
N MET A 38 10.43 -17.38 9.40
CA MET A 38 9.47 -18.26 10.07
C MET A 38 10.15 -19.57 10.51
N ALA A 39 11.03 -20.14 9.68
CA ALA A 39 11.80 -21.35 10.01
C ALA A 39 12.72 -21.13 11.22
N TYR A 40 13.35 -19.96 11.34
CA TYR A 40 14.13 -19.58 12.53
C TYR A 40 13.32 -19.62 13.83
N ARG A 41 11.98 -19.47 13.74
CA ARG A 41 11.05 -19.56 14.88
C ARG A 41 10.42 -20.95 15.03
N GLY A 42 10.94 -21.96 14.33
CA GLY A 42 10.42 -23.34 14.35
C GLY A 42 9.17 -23.56 13.49
N ILE A 43 8.77 -22.58 12.66
CA ILE A 43 7.57 -22.66 11.83
C ILE A 43 7.97 -23.04 10.40
N ILE A 44 7.76 -24.30 10.05
CA ILE A 44 8.16 -24.85 8.74
C ILE A 44 7.02 -24.67 7.73
N LEU A 45 7.24 -23.80 6.75
CA LEU A 45 6.33 -23.54 5.63
C LEU A 45 7.12 -23.27 4.35
N SER A 46 6.49 -23.39 3.18
CA SER A 46 7.14 -23.06 1.91
C SER A 46 6.91 -21.59 1.52
N HIS A 47 7.82 -21.00 0.73
CA HIS A 47 7.64 -19.67 0.15
C HIS A 47 6.38 -19.58 -0.75
N GLU A 48 5.95 -20.69 -1.35
CA GLU A 48 4.66 -20.76 -2.07
C GLU A 48 3.47 -20.64 -1.11
N THR A 49 3.59 -21.17 0.12
CA THR A 49 2.58 -20.95 1.18
C THR A 49 2.52 -19.47 1.56
N VAL A 50 3.68 -18.82 1.75
CA VAL A 50 3.76 -17.36 1.97
C VAL A 50 3.08 -16.60 0.84
N ARG A 51 3.43 -16.91 -0.41
CA ARG A 51 2.87 -16.27 -1.61
C ARG A 51 1.35 -16.43 -1.66
N PHE A 52 0.86 -17.66 -1.42
CA PHE A 52 -0.56 -17.96 -1.42
C PHE A 52 -1.30 -17.16 -0.35
N TRP A 53 -0.81 -17.11 0.88
CA TRP A 53 -1.42 -16.32 1.95
C TRP A 53 -1.43 -14.83 1.66
N CYS A 54 -0.31 -14.28 1.17
CA CYS A 54 -0.21 -12.87 0.79
C CYS A 54 -1.18 -12.51 -0.33
N TYR A 55 -1.49 -13.44 -1.24
CA TYR A 55 -2.48 -13.22 -2.30
C TYR A 55 -3.92 -13.40 -1.80
N LYS A 56 -4.20 -14.50 -1.10
CA LYS A 56 -5.54 -14.87 -0.65
C LYS A 56 -6.09 -13.91 0.39
N PHE A 57 -5.26 -13.54 1.38
CA PHE A 57 -5.76 -12.82 2.54
C PHE A 57 -5.67 -11.30 2.42
N VAL A 58 -5.06 -10.78 1.34
CA VAL A 58 -4.84 -9.35 1.11
C VAL A 58 -6.12 -8.52 1.32
N VAL A 59 -7.23 -9.01 0.77
CA VAL A 59 -8.51 -8.28 0.72
C VAL A 59 -9.12 -8.08 2.11
N TYR A 60 -8.94 -9.04 3.02
CA TYR A 60 -9.45 -8.95 4.39
C TYR A 60 -8.70 -7.89 5.18
N PHE A 61 -7.37 -7.84 5.03
CA PHE A 61 -6.56 -6.77 5.63
C PHE A 61 -6.91 -5.41 5.04
N GLN A 62 -7.07 -5.30 3.71
CA GLN A 62 -7.40 -4.04 3.07
C GLN A 62 -8.75 -3.47 3.51
N ASP A 63 -9.79 -4.29 3.62
CA ASP A 63 -11.11 -3.83 4.04
C ASP A 63 -11.11 -3.28 5.48
N VAL A 64 -10.46 -4.00 6.40
CA VAL A 64 -10.37 -3.56 7.81
C VAL A 64 -9.55 -2.28 7.91
N ILE A 65 -8.35 -2.26 7.30
CA ILE A 65 -7.47 -1.10 7.38
C ILE A 65 -8.15 0.13 6.77
N SER A 66 -8.79 -0.01 5.60
CA SER A 66 -9.46 1.13 4.94
C SER A 66 -10.60 1.73 5.77
N LYS A 67 -11.26 0.93 6.63
CA LYS A 67 -12.31 1.40 7.55
C LYS A 67 -11.76 2.09 8.80
N ARG A 68 -10.49 1.85 9.14
CA ARG A 68 -9.81 2.40 10.32
C ARG A 68 -8.80 3.50 9.97
N GLU A 69 -8.55 3.71 8.69
CA GLU A 69 -7.64 4.74 8.20
C GLU A 69 -8.14 6.15 8.52
N ARG A 70 -7.19 7.03 8.78
CA ARG A 70 -7.46 8.45 8.98
C ARG A 70 -8.07 9.05 7.72
N LYS A 71 -8.95 10.04 7.89
CA LYS A 71 -9.39 10.89 6.78
C LYS A 71 -8.18 11.59 6.13
N PRO A 72 -8.10 11.63 4.79
CA PRO A 72 -7.00 12.28 4.10
C PRO A 72 -7.05 13.80 4.23
N THR A 73 -5.90 14.46 4.13
CA THR A 73 -5.86 15.93 4.04
C THR A 73 -6.50 16.43 2.74
N ASP A 74 -6.84 17.73 2.70
CA ASP A 74 -7.49 18.39 1.55
C ASP A 74 -6.52 18.78 0.40
N LYS A 75 -5.27 18.33 0.46
CA LYS A 75 -4.25 18.54 -0.56
C LYS A 75 -3.64 17.21 -0.94
N TRP A 76 -3.77 16.84 -2.21
CA TRP A 76 -3.27 15.58 -2.75
C TRP A 76 -2.13 15.82 -3.73
N HIS A 77 -1.19 14.89 -3.75
CA HIS A 77 -0.09 14.81 -4.70
C HIS A 77 -0.24 13.52 -5.52
N LEU A 78 -0.32 13.65 -6.83
CA LEU A 78 -0.50 12.54 -7.76
C LEU A 78 0.68 12.49 -8.73
N ASP A 79 1.21 11.30 -8.96
CA ASP A 79 2.30 11.10 -9.90
C ASP A 79 2.32 9.67 -10.43
N GLU A 80 3.14 9.44 -11.45
CA GLU A 80 3.38 8.12 -12.01
C GLU A 80 4.86 7.75 -12.03
N MET A 81 5.11 6.47 -11.85
CA MET A 81 6.42 5.89 -12.08
C MET A 81 6.36 4.69 -13.01
N ASN A 82 7.41 4.51 -13.81
CA ASN A 82 7.58 3.32 -14.63
C ASN A 82 8.01 2.13 -13.77
N ILE A 83 7.40 0.96 -13.99
CA ILE A 83 7.78 -0.33 -13.40
C ILE A 83 7.94 -1.33 -14.53
N LYS A 84 9.05 -2.10 -14.54
CA LYS A 84 9.27 -3.14 -15.57
C LYS A 84 8.80 -4.50 -15.06
N ILE A 85 7.89 -5.14 -15.79
CA ILE A 85 7.37 -6.46 -15.47
C ILE A 85 7.56 -7.36 -16.70
N LYS A 86 8.38 -8.41 -16.57
CA LYS A 86 8.73 -9.34 -17.66
C LYS A 86 9.14 -8.63 -18.98
N GLY A 87 9.93 -7.58 -18.87
CA GLY A 87 10.42 -6.81 -20.03
C GLY A 87 9.47 -5.71 -20.52
N GLU A 88 8.19 -5.76 -20.16
CA GLU A 88 7.23 -4.71 -20.51
C GLU A 88 7.23 -3.58 -19.47
N VAL A 89 7.00 -2.35 -19.94
CA VAL A 89 6.84 -1.17 -19.07
C VAL A 89 5.38 -1.00 -18.67
N PHE A 90 5.13 -0.95 -17.36
CA PHE A 90 3.88 -0.56 -16.75
C PHE A 90 4.02 0.78 -16.05
N ILE A 91 2.90 1.46 -15.86
CA ILE A 91 2.77 2.77 -15.23
C ILE A 91 2.08 2.57 -13.89
N LEU A 92 2.79 2.88 -12.80
CA LEU A 92 2.22 2.91 -11.47
C LEU A 92 1.74 4.31 -11.17
N TRP A 93 0.42 4.49 -11.16
CA TRP A 93 -0.27 5.70 -10.74
C TRP A 93 -0.37 5.71 -9.22
N ARG A 94 -0.04 6.82 -8.58
CA ARG A 94 0.00 6.93 -7.12
C ARG A 94 -0.54 8.26 -6.65
N ALA A 95 -1.31 8.23 -5.58
CA ALA A 95 -1.83 9.41 -4.90
C ALA A 95 -1.43 9.36 -3.43
N VAL A 96 -0.92 10.47 -2.92
CA VAL A 96 -0.69 10.66 -1.49
C VAL A 96 -1.29 11.97 -1.01
N ASP A 97 -1.62 12.06 0.27
CA ASP A 97 -2.02 13.32 0.89
C ASP A 97 -0.80 14.19 1.25
N SER A 98 -1.06 15.40 1.76
CA SER A 98 0.00 16.34 2.11
C SER A 98 0.91 15.89 3.26
N GLU A 99 0.48 14.91 4.05
CA GLU A 99 1.29 14.27 5.09
C GLU A 99 2.08 13.05 4.58
N GLY A 100 1.75 12.56 3.39
CA GLY A 100 2.41 11.43 2.75
C GLY A 100 1.70 10.09 2.93
N HIS A 101 0.47 10.08 3.44
CA HIS A 101 -0.35 8.88 3.49
C HIS A 101 -0.80 8.52 2.07
N GLU A 102 -0.66 7.25 1.72
CA GLU A 102 -1.04 6.71 0.43
C GLU A 102 -2.55 6.56 0.33
N LEU A 103 -3.14 7.23 -0.66
CA LEU A 103 -4.59 7.23 -0.86
C LEU A 103 -5.02 6.13 -1.83
N GLU A 104 -4.31 6.00 -2.95
CA GLU A 104 -4.56 5.00 -3.98
C GLU A 104 -3.28 4.71 -4.78
N VAL A 105 -3.18 3.46 -5.23
CA VAL A 105 -2.14 2.97 -6.11
C VAL A 105 -2.73 2.08 -7.19
N LEU A 106 -2.44 2.38 -8.46
CA LEU A 106 -2.99 1.62 -9.58
C LEU A 106 -1.94 1.38 -10.66
N LEU A 107 -1.69 0.12 -10.95
CA LEU A 107 -0.81 -0.33 -12.03
C LEU A 107 -1.60 -0.43 -13.33
N GLN A 108 -1.12 0.25 -14.38
CA GLN A 108 -1.76 0.26 -15.70
C GLN A 108 -0.72 0.11 -16.81
N LYS A 109 -1.08 -0.47 -17.95
CA LYS A 109 -0.15 -0.65 -19.09
C LYS A 109 0.08 0.65 -19.89
N ARG A 110 -0.79 1.65 -19.77
CA ARG A 110 -0.75 2.88 -20.58
C ARG A 110 -0.60 4.14 -19.73
N ARG A 111 0.10 5.15 -20.26
CA ARG A 111 0.23 6.51 -19.70
C ARG A 111 -0.62 7.50 -20.51
N ASN A 112 -1.94 7.46 -20.35
CA ASN A 112 -2.85 8.29 -21.15
C ASN A 112 -4.06 8.82 -20.36
N LYS A 113 -4.84 9.70 -20.99
CA LYS A 113 -6.05 10.31 -20.39
C LYS A 113 -7.04 9.27 -19.85
N LYS A 114 -7.28 8.16 -20.57
CA LYS A 114 -8.18 7.08 -20.12
C LYS A 114 -7.70 6.43 -18.82
N SER A 115 -6.39 6.22 -18.72
CA SER A 115 -5.74 5.66 -17.52
C SER A 115 -5.79 6.64 -16.34
N ALA A 116 -5.60 7.95 -16.60
CA ALA A 116 -5.76 9.00 -15.59
C ALA A 116 -7.20 9.09 -15.06
N ILE A 117 -8.20 9.03 -15.95
CA ILE A 117 -9.62 9.01 -15.56
C ILE A 117 -9.90 7.80 -14.68
N ARG A 118 -9.46 6.59 -15.08
CA ARG A 118 -9.65 5.37 -14.28
C ARG A 118 -9.05 5.50 -12.89
N PHE A 119 -7.84 6.06 -12.80
CA PHE A 119 -7.16 6.28 -11.53
C PHE A 119 -7.94 7.28 -10.65
N LEU A 120 -8.35 8.43 -11.21
CA LEU A 120 -9.14 9.42 -10.49
C LEU A 120 -10.51 8.89 -10.08
N SER A 121 -11.20 8.11 -10.92
CA SER A 121 -12.49 7.49 -10.58
C SER A 121 -12.37 6.59 -9.35
N ARG A 122 -11.29 5.79 -9.26
CA ARG A 122 -11.05 4.97 -8.07
C ARG A 122 -10.77 5.83 -6.84
N LEU A 123 -9.94 6.85 -6.98
CA LEU A 123 -9.60 7.74 -5.88
C LEU A 123 -10.84 8.48 -5.33
N LEU A 124 -11.65 9.04 -6.23
CA LEU A 124 -12.87 9.80 -5.89
C LEU A 124 -14.04 8.91 -5.48
N GLY A 125 -14.00 7.61 -5.80
CA GLY A 125 -14.95 6.63 -5.27
C GLY A 125 -14.77 6.37 -3.76
N HIS A 126 -13.58 6.65 -3.21
CA HIS A 126 -13.28 6.47 -1.78
C HIS A 126 -13.24 7.77 -0.99
N TYR A 127 -12.93 8.90 -1.64
CA TYR A 127 -12.71 10.18 -0.98
C TYR A 127 -13.36 11.34 -1.74
N PRO A 128 -13.86 12.37 -1.03
CA PRO A 128 -14.37 13.57 -1.68
C PRO A 128 -13.24 14.34 -2.40
N CYS A 129 -13.59 15.17 -3.39
CA CYS A 129 -12.61 16.01 -4.07
C CYS A 129 -11.86 16.91 -3.08
N PRO A 130 -10.52 17.00 -3.19
CA PRO A 130 -9.70 17.82 -2.30
C PRO A 130 -9.77 19.29 -2.72
N ARG A 131 -9.34 20.20 -1.86
CA ARG A 131 -9.16 21.61 -2.23
C ARG A 131 -8.04 21.78 -3.27
N VAL A 132 -6.98 20.99 -3.21
CA VAL A 132 -5.81 21.09 -4.10
C VAL A 132 -5.37 19.71 -4.60
N ILE A 133 -5.12 19.61 -5.91
CA ILE A 133 -4.39 18.50 -6.53
C ILE A 133 -3.09 19.04 -7.11
N VAL A 134 -1.98 18.42 -6.73
CA VAL A 134 -0.66 18.66 -7.29
C VAL A 134 -0.30 17.48 -8.17
N THR A 135 0.10 17.73 -9.41
CA THR A 135 0.65 16.70 -10.30
C THR A 135 1.95 17.19 -10.91
N ASP A 136 2.75 16.30 -11.49
CA ASP A 136 3.75 16.74 -12.46
C ASP A 136 3.06 17.31 -13.73
N LYS A 137 3.85 17.81 -14.69
CA LYS A 137 3.38 18.42 -15.94
C LYS A 137 2.73 17.43 -16.93
N LEU A 138 2.29 16.25 -16.49
CA LEU A 138 1.62 15.29 -17.35
C LEU A 138 0.26 15.82 -17.80
N LYS A 139 0.16 16.15 -19.09
CA LYS A 139 -1.06 16.67 -19.73
C LYS A 139 -2.29 15.77 -19.55
N SER A 140 -2.08 14.47 -19.33
CA SER A 140 -3.14 13.48 -19.09
C SER A 140 -4.02 13.79 -17.88
N TYR A 141 -3.54 14.55 -16.88
CA TYR A 141 -4.35 14.93 -15.72
C TYR A 141 -5.20 16.18 -15.91
N ILE A 142 -4.79 17.12 -16.77
CA ILE A 142 -5.39 18.47 -16.83
C ILE A 142 -6.90 18.40 -17.10
N LYS A 143 -7.30 17.72 -18.19
CA LYS A 143 -8.73 17.60 -18.54
C LYS A 143 -9.51 16.77 -17.51
N PRO A 144 -9.03 15.58 -17.08
CA PRO A 144 -9.72 14.79 -16.07
C PRO A 144 -9.92 15.51 -14.73
N VAL A 145 -8.89 16.16 -14.18
CA VAL A 145 -9.00 16.90 -12.90
C VAL A 145 -10.02 18.02 -13.02
N ARG A 146 -9.97 18.82 -14.09
CA ARG A 146 -10.92 19.91 -14.33
C ARG A 146 -12.38 19.43 -14.42
N TYR A 147 -12.63 18.28 -15.03
CA TYR A 147 -13.98 17.73 -15.20
C TYR A 147 -14.50 17.03 -13.94
N MET A 148 -13.67 16.20 -13.32
CA MET A 148 -14.08 15.33 -12.21
C MET A 148 -14.06 16.06 -10.85
N CYS A 149 -13.25 17.11 -10.72
CA CYS A 149 -13.15 17.93 -9.53
C CYS A 149 -13.09 19.44 -9.89
N PRO A 150 -14.21 20.03 -10.35
CA PRO A 150 -14.23 21.38 -10.92
C PRO A 150 -13.86 22.49 -9.92
N ARG A 151 -14.07 22.26 -8.62
CA ARG A 151 -13.73 23.20 -7.54
C ARG A 151 -12.29 23.04 -7.03
N THR A 152 -11.57 22.03 -7.49
CA THR A 152 -10.21 21.73 -7.01
C THR A 152 -9.18 22.56 -7.76
N LYS A 153 -8.28 23.23 -7.01
CA LYS A 153 -7.15 23.94 -7.61
C LYS A 153 -6.10 22.93 -8.07
N HIS A 154 -5.94 22.78 -9.39
CA HIS A 154 -4.89 21.95 -9.99
C HIS A 154 -3.59 22.76 -10.10
N ARG A 155 -2.49 22.24 -9.53
CA ARG A 155 -1.15 22.83 -9.60
C ARG A 155 -0.16 21.85 -10.23
N THR A 156 0.76 22.36 -11.05
CA THR A 156 1.77 21.55 -11.77
C THR A 156 3.21 21.99 -11.51
N ASP A 157 3.48 22.59 -10.36
CA ASP A 157 4.81 23.09 -10.01
C ASP A 157 5.71 21.94 -9.49
N LYS A 158 6.85 21.74 -10.15
CA LYS A 158 7.84 20.71 -9.84
C LYS A 158 8.36 20.81 -8.40
N ARG A 159 8.44 22.02 -7.83
CA ARG A 159 8.90 22.23 -6.45
C ARG A 159 7.96 21.64 -5.39
N LEU A 160 6.72 21.32 -5.78
CA LEU A 160 5.72 20.73 -4.88
C LEU A 160 5.70 19.19 -4.90
N ASN A 161 6.59 18.54 -5.68
CA ASN A 161 6.52 17.09 -5.92
C ASN A 161 7.37 16.23 -4.98
N ASN A 162 8.15 16.83 -4.07
CA ASN A 162 9.02 16.08 -3.15
C ASN A 162 8.27 15.01 -2.34
N ARG A 163 7.00 15.25 -1.99
CA ARG A 163 6.20 14.32 -1.20
C ARG A 163 5.91 13.01 -1.95
N ILE A 164 5.53 13.10 -3.23
CA ILE A 164 5.19 11.93 -4.03
C ILE A 164 6.44 11.18 -4.51
N GLU A 165 7.53 11.90 -4.81
CA GLU A 165 8.86 11.32 -5.06
C GLU A 165 9.32 10.42 -3.90
N ASN A 166 9.19 10.91 -2.66
CA ASN A 166 9.48 10.13 -1.47
C ASN A 166 8.53 8.93 -1.31
N ALA A 167 7.26 9.07 -1.72
CA ALA A 167 6.30 7.98 -1.65
C ALA A 167 6.62 6.83 -2.61
N HIS A 168 7.34 7.08 -3.71
CA HIS A 168 7.81 6.04 -4.64
C HIS A 168 8.97 5.20 -4.08
N GLN A 169 9.75 5.72 -3.14
CA GLN A 169 10.99 5.07 -2.68
C GLN A 169 10.78 3.65 -2.15
N PRO A 170 9.76 3.35 -1.33
CA PRO A 170 9.63 1.98 -0.81
C PRO A 170 9.15 0.99 -1.86
N THR A 171 8.37 1.43 -2.84
CA THR A 171 8.06 0.62 -4.02
C THR A 171 9.33 0.27 -4.80
N ARG A 172 10.22 1.24 -5.04
CA ARG A 172 11.51 0.99 -5.71
C ARG A 172 12.39 0.03 -4.91
N ARG A 173 12.47 0.19 -3.58
CA ARG A 173 13.23 -0.72 -2.71
C ARG A 173 12.71 -2.15 -2.79
N LYS A 174 11.38 -2.32 -2.68
CA LYS A 174 10.73 -3.63 -2.80
C LYS A 174 10.95 -4.24 -4.18
N GLU A 175 10.75 -3.49 -5.26
CA GLU A 175 10.99 -3.93 -6.63
C GLU A 175 12.43 -4.41 -6.82
N LYS A 176 13.41 -3.65 -6.29
CA LYS A 176 14.84 -3.99 -6.39
C LYS A 176 15.15 -5.31 -5.67
N ILE A 177 14.67 -5.48 -4.44
CA ILE A 177 14.92 -6.70 -3.64
C ILE A 177 14.23 -7.91 -4.26
N LEU A 178 13.04 -7.75 -4.83
CA LEU A 178 12.34 -8.83 -5.53
C LEU A 178 12.91 -9.14 -6.93
N ILE A 179 13.96 -8.44 -7.37
CA ILE A 179 14.52 -8.55 -8.73
C ILE A 179 13.41 -8.35 -9.78
N LYS A 180 12.67 -7.25 -9.61
CA LYS A 180 11.48 -6.86 -10.39
C LYS A 180 10.27 -7.77 -10.17
N PHE A 181 9.09 -7.17 -10.30
CA PHE A 181 7.84 -7.94 -10.29
C PHE A 181 7.74 -8.85 -11.52
N LYS A 182 7.10 -10.01 -11.33
CA LYS A 182 6.95 -11.02 -12.39
C LYS A 182 5.55 -11.02 -13.03
N HIS A 183 4.52 -10.55 -12.33
CA HIS A 183 3.14 -10.54 -12.84
C HIS A 183 2.41 -9.26 -12.43
N PRO A 184 1.64 -8.61 -13.32
CA PRO A 184 0.93 -7.36 -13.00
C PRO A 184 -0.06 -7.50 -11.84
N ASN A 185 -0.85 -8.58 -11.83
CA ASN A 185 -1.83 -8.82 -10.76
C ASN A 185 -1.15 -9.03 -9.39
N SER A 186 -0.03 -9.76 -9.37
CA SER A 186 0.75 -9.94 -8.14
C SER A 186 1.36 -8.62 -7.68
N ALA A 187 1.91 -7.81 -8.59
CA ALA A 187 2.44 -6.49 -8.28
C ALA A 187 1.35 -5.56 -7.70
N GLN A 188 0.17 -5.49 -8.35
CA GLN A 188 -0.95 -4.71 -7.86
C GLN A 188 -1.37 -5.18 -6.45
N CYS A 189 -1.53 -6.48 -6.24
CA CYS A 189 -1.85 -7.07 -4.94
C CYS A 189 -0.84 -6.67 -3.86
N THR A 190 0.45 -6.83 -4.14
CA THR A 190 1.53 -6.45 -3.22
C THR A 190 1.47 -4.96 -2.88
N LEU A 191 1.39 -4.11 -3.89
CA LEU A 191 1.44 -2.65 -3.73
C LEU A 191 0.21 -2.10 -3.00
N SER A 192 -0.97 -2.65 -3.28
CA SER A 192 -2.23 -2.16 -2.70
C SER A 192 -2.28 -2.35 -1.19
N LEU A 193 -1.78 -3.47 -0.66
CA LEU A 193 -1.69 -3.66 0.80
C LEU A 193 -0.43 -3.03 1.40
N MET A 194 0.69 -2.98 0.66
CA MET A 194 1.91 -2.33 1.13
C MET A 194 1.68 -0.84 1.47
N GLY A 195 0.91 -0.11 0.65
CA GLY A 195 0.53 1.27 0.94
C GLY A 195 -0.26 1.41 2.24
N LYS A 196 -1.33 0.62 2.38
CA LYS A 196 -2.22 0.59 3.56
C LYS A 196 -1.48 0.21 4.84
N VAL A 197 -0.65 -0.84 4.78
CA VAL A 197 0.21 -1.26 5.90
C VAL A 197 1.15 -0.15 6.31
N ARG A 198 1.74 0.56 5.33
CA ARG A 198 2.60 1.71 5.62
C ARG A 198 1.84 2.86 6.24
N ASN A 199 0.61 3.16 5.82
CA ASN A 199 -0.18 4.23 6.42
C ASN A 199 -0.39 4.02 7.92
N ILE A 200 -0.69 2.78 8.36
CA ILE A 200 -0.94 2.51 9.78
C ILE A 200 0.34 2.25 10.58
N PHE A 201 1.37 1.62 10.00
CA PHE A 201 2.60 1.23 10.73
C PHE A 201 3.79 2.17 10.51
N ALA A 202 3.75 3.10 9.56
CA ALA A 202 4.81 4.09 9.43
C ALA A 202 4.57 5.17 10.48
N VAL A 203 5.34 5.10 11.57
CA VAL A 203 5.55 6.29 12.40
C VAL A 203 6.07 7.38 11.46
N ASN A 204 5.25 8.40 11.23
CA ASN A 204 5.57 9.51 10.34
C ASN A 204 7.01 9.97 10.58
N VAL A 205 7.74 10.07 9.47
CA VAL A 205 9.14 10.42 9.14
C VAL A 205 10.00 11.18 10.17
N GLY A 206 9.44 11.72 11.25
CA GLY A 206 10.15 12.16 12.43
C GLY A 206 10.61 11.02 13.33
N ARG A 207 11.43 10.08 12.81
CA ARG A 207 12.14 9.10 13.67
C ARG A 207 12.89 9.76 14.82
N TYR A 208 13.22 11.04 14.65
CA TYR A 208 13.94 11.88 15.62
C TYR A 208 13.05 12.90 16.36
N THR A 209 11.77 13.04 16.00
CA THR A 209 10.87 14.04 16.62
C THR A 209 9.84 13.43 17.57
N LYS A 210 9.70 12.10 17.57
CA LYS A 210 8.76 11.39 18.44
C LYS A 210 9.49 10.58 19.50
N THR A 211 9.05 10.70 20.74
CA THR A 211 9.57 9.94 21.88
C THR A 211 9.33 8.44 21.72
N ALA A 212 10.11 7.61 22.43
CA ALA A 212 9.93 6.16 22.44
C ALA A 212 8.53 5.74 22.95
N SER A 213 7.88 6.54 23.80
CA SER A 213 6.53 6.28 24.29
C SER A 213 5.49 6.45 23.17
N GLU A 214 5.53 7.59 22.47
CA GLU A 214 4.63 7.85 21.35
C GLU A 214 4.77 6.82 20.23
N GLN A 215 6.00 6.37 19.96
CA GLN A 215 6.27 5.31 18.98
C GLN A 215 5.63 3.98 19.39
N ARG A 216 5.72 3.60 20.68
CA ARG A 216 5.11 2.39 21.21
C ARG A 216 3.58 2.45 21.17
N ILE A 217 2.98 3.59 21.54
CA ILE A 217 1.53 3.80 21.47
C ILE A 217 1.03 3.72 20.02
N ALA A 218 1.71 4.37 19.08
CA ALA A 218 1.37 4.31 17.66
C ALA A 218 1.47 2.89 17.11
N PHE A 219 2.54 2.15 17.46
CA PHE A 219 2.68 0.76 17.07
C PHE A 219 1.57 -0.13 17.65
N ALA A 220 1.24 0.04 18.94
CA ALA A 220 0.17 -0.71 19.58
C ALA A 220 -1.19 -0.46 18.91
N SER A 221 -1.47 0.80 18.55
CA SER A 221 -2.69 1.19 17.82
C SER A 221 -2.74 0.55 16.42
N ALA A 222 -1.63 0.59 15.68
CA ALA A 222 -1.51 -0.05 14.37
C ALA A 222 -1.67 -1.58 14.46
N LYS A 223 -1.05 -2.18 15.49
CA LYS A 223 -1.15 -3.60 15.77
C LYS A 223 -2.58 -4.01 16.12
N TYR A 224 -3.31 -3.19 16.87
CA TYR A 224 -4.72 -3.45 17.19
C TYR A 224 -5.58 -3.55 15.93
N ILE A 225 -5.43 -2.60 14.99
CA ILE A 225 -6.12 -2.64 13.68
C ILE A 225 -5.73 -3.91 12.89
N TRP A 226 -4.44 -4.28 12.94
CA TRP A 226 -3.94 -5.48 12.27
C TRP A 226 -4.47 -6.79 12.90
N ASP A 227 -4.59 -6.83 14.23
CA ASP A 227 -5.16 -7.96 14.96
C ASP A 227 -6.68 -8.08 14.69
N GLU A 228 -7.42 -6.96 14.59
CA GLU A 228 -8.83 -6.95 14.14
C GLU A 228 -8.97 -7.57 12.75
N ALA A 229 -8.08 -7.20 11.82
CA ALA A 229 -8.06 -7.81 10.50
C ALA A 229 -7.74 -9.30 10.53
N THR A 230 -6.89 -9.72 11.47
CA THR A 230 -6.53 -11.13 11.69
C THR A 230 -7.72 -11.95 12.15
N GLN A 231 -8.59 -11.40 13.01
CA GLN A 231 -9.80 -12.09 13.47
C GLN A 231 -10.75 -12.40 12.32
N ARG A 232 -10.84 -11.51 11.32
CA ARG A 232 -11.70 -11.75 10.15
C ARG A 232 -11.25 -12.94 9.31
N LEU A 233 -9.99 -13.35 9.40
CA LEU A 233 -9.52 -14.56 8.72
C LEU A 233 -10.22 -15.82 9.25
N LEU A 234 -10.74 -15.81 10.48
CA LEU A 234 -11.44 -16.97 11.07
C LEU A 234 -12.82 -17.20 10.46
N ALA A 235 -13.41 -16.17 9.84
CA ALA A 235 -14.70 -16.26 9.16
C ALA A 235 -14.60 -16.75 7.70
N VAL A 236 -13.39 -17.16 7.27
CA VAL A 236 -13.03 -17.55 5.90
C VAL A 236 -12.63 -19.02 5.86
#